data_AF-A0A4Y7JBK2-F1
#
_entry.id   AF-A0A4Y7JBK2-F1
#
_cell.length_a   1.000
_cell.length_b   1.000
_cell.length_c   1.000
_cell.angle_alpha   90.00
_cell.angle_beta   90.00
_cell.angle_gamma   90.00
#
_symmetry.space_group_name_H-M   'P 1'
#
loop_
_entity.id
_entity.type
_entity.pdbx_description
1 polymer ?
#
loop_
_entity_poly.entity_id
_entity_poly.type
_entity_poly.pdbx_seq_one_letter_code
_entity_poly.pdbx_strand_id
1 'polypeptide(L)'
;MLGYKFQPTDEELAYYYLSKKVENKLDSTESYVIQDIDASEFYSKSLDKLVAKIRPVADGTGFWNWDGNSKPISSSQQYYWKSNLDTAFSAIKSTLNYFRGQPSPITSMTSKKPKKTHWAMEQYDVDSNQVAKDKCVIGRLKRGEVYDDDGA
;
A
#
# COMPACT_ATOMS: atom_id res chain seq x y z
N MET A 1 -5.07 11.05 31.54
CA MET A 1 -4.99 9.75 30.83
C MET A 1 -3.98 9.87 29.72
N LEU A 2 -2.91 9.07 29.75
CA LEU A 2 -1.92 9.00 28.67
C LEU A 2 -2.55 8.23 27.49
N GLY A 3 -2.84 8.94 26.40
CA GLY A 3 -3.51 8.42 25.21
C GLY A 3 -2.53 7.82 24.22
N TYR A 4 -2.11 6.58 24.45
CA TYR A 4 -1.31 5.83 23.49
C TYR A 4 -2.12 5.60 22.20
N LYS A 5 -1.48 5.83 21.05
CA LYS A 5 -2.06 5.63 19.72
C LYS A 5 -1.10 4.80 18.87
N PHE A 6 -1.67 3.98 18.00
CA PHE A 6 -0.89 3.30 16.98
C PHE A 6 -0.46 4.29 15.91
N GLN A 7 0.81 4.74 15.97
CA GLN A 7 1.40 5.68 15.03
C GLN A 7 2.78 5.19 14.59
N PRO A 8 2.85 4.05 13.87
CA PRO A 8 4.11 3.46 13.46
C PRO A 8 4.81 4.32 12.42
N THR A 9 6.14 4.35 12.50
CA THR A 9 7.04 4.88 11.49
C THR A 9 7.06 4.00 10.24
N ASP A 10 7.62 4.54 9.16
CA ASP A 10 7.82 3.76 7.93
C ASP A 10 8.75 2.56 8.17
N GLU A 11 9.74 2.72 9.05
CA GLU A 11 10.65 1.65 9.46
C GLU A 11 9.94 0.56 10.27
N GLU A 12 9.09 0.92 11.24
CA GLU A 12 8.33 -0.07 12.01
C GLU A 12 7.35 -0.85 11.11
N LEU A 13 6.64 -0.17 10.22
CA LEU A 13 5.74 -0.86 9.28
C LEU A 13 6.49 -1.87 8.40
N ALA A 14 7.65 -1.50 7.87
CA ALA A 14 8.43 -2.36 7.00
C ALA A 14 9.20 -3.46 7.75
N TYR A 15 10.06 -3.06 8.68
CA TYR A 15 11.04 -3.95 9.30
C TYR A 15 10.51 -4.72 10.50
N TYR A 16 9.42 -4.27 11.12
CA TYR A 16 8.79 -4.99 12.23
C TYR A 16 7.53 -5.73 11.79
N TYR A 17 6.53 -5.01 11.28
CA TYR A 17 5.23 -5.61 10.98
C TYR A 17 5.25 -6.45 9.70
N LEU A 18 5.74 -5.91 8.59
CA LEU A 18 5.74 -6.60 7.30
C LEU A 18 6.68 -7.81 7.32
N SER A 19 7.90 -7.65 7.85
CA SER A 19 8.87 -8.76 7.97
C SER A 19 8.31 -9.92 8.81
N LYS A 20 7.79 -9.64 10.02
CA LYS A 20 7.19 -10.67 10.88
C LYS A 20 5.99 -11.33 10.21
N LYS A 21 5.18 -10.58 9.48
CA LYS A 21 4.02 -11.14 8.77
C LYS A 21 4.44 -12.11 7.68
N VAL A 22 5.44 -11.74 6.88
CA VAL A 22 5.99 -12.58 5.81
C VAL A 22 6.64 -13.84 6.38
N GLU A 23 7.28 -13.75 7.56
CA GLU A 23 7.84 -14.90 8.26
C GLU A 23 6.82 -15.71 9.06
N ASN A 24 5.54 -15.29 9.09
CA ASN A 24 4.48 -15.84 9.93
C ASN A 24 4.84 -15.89 11.44
N LYS A 25 5.47 -14.82 11.93
CA LYS A 25 5.95 -14.64 13.32
C LYS A 25 5.21 -13.55 14.11
N LEU A 26 4.13 -12.97 13.57
CA LEU A 26 3.27 -12.07 14.35
C LEU A 26 2.50 -12.90 15.39
N ASP A 27 2.49 -12.43 16.64
CA ASP A 27 1.66 -13.06 17.66
C ASP A 27 0.18 -12.63 17.53
N SER A 28 -0.70 -13.29 18.30
CA SER A 28 -2.13 -13.02 18.26
C SER A 28 -2.48 -11.58 18.63
N THR A 29 -1.70 -10.91 19.48
CA THR A 29 -1.98 -9.51 19.87
C THR A 29 -1.58 -8.52 18.79
N GLU A 30 -0.46 -8.77 18.11
CA GLU A 30 0.06 -7.93 17.02
C GLU A 30 -0.76 -8.10 15.74
N SER A 31 -1.30 -9.29 15.50
CA SER A 31 -2.13 -9.61 14.33
C SER A 31 -3.40 -8.76 14.24
N TYR A 32 -4.00 -8.34 15.37
CA TYR A 32 -5.21 -7.51 15.35
C TYR A 32 -4.94 -6.02 15.04
N VAL A 33 -3.69 -5.57 15.13
CA VAL A 33 -3.35 -4.15 14.94
C VAL A 33 -3.43 -3.73 13.47
N ILE A 34 -3.17 -4.66 12.55
CA ILE A 34 -3.24 -4.45 11.10
C ILE A 34 -4.17 -5.51 10.53
N GLN A 35 -5.34 -5.08 10.05
CA GLN A 35 -6.34 -5.97 9.50
C GLN A 35 -5.87 -6.63 8.18
N ASP A 36 -6.10 -7.93 8.08
CA ASP A 36 -5.92 -8.69 6.85
C ASP A 36 -7.11 -8.49 5.94
N ILE A 37 -6.84 -8.14 4.68
CA ILE A 37 -7.83 -8.00 3.63
C ILE A 37 -7.31 -8.77 2.43
N ASP A 38 -8.14 -9.64 1.86
CA ASP A 38 -7.78 -10.35 0.64
C ASP A 38 -7.62 -9.36 -0.51
N ALA A 39 -6.53 -9.48 -1.28
CA ALA A 39 -6.26 -8.56 -2.38
C ALA A 39 -7.36 -8.59 -3.45
N SER A 40 -8.02 -9.73 -3.66
CA SER A 40 -9.15 -9.88 -4.60
C SER A 40 -10.47 -9.32 -4.05
N GLU A 41 -10.60 -9.18 -2.73
CA GLU A 41 -11.71 -8.44 -2.11
C GLU A 41 -11.48 -6.94 -2.15
N PHE A 42 -10.22 -6.51 -2.00
CA PHE A 42 -9.87 -5.08 -2.04
C PHE A 42 -9.81 -4.53 -3.47
N TYR A 43 -9.29 -5.33 -4.41
CA TYR A 43 -9.15 -4.99 -5.82
C TYR A 43 -10.03 -5.90 -6.67
N SER A 44 -10.73 -5.33 -7.66
CA SER A 44 -11.65 -6.09 -8.55
C SER A 44 -10.98 -7.15 -9.44
N LYS A 45 -9.64 -7.22 -9.47
CA LYS A 45 -8.86 -8.17 -10.31
C LYS A 45 -7.63 -8.62 -9.55
N SER A 46 -7.21 -9.88 -9.76
CA SER A 46 -5.96 -10.37 -9.17
C SER A 46 -4.78 -9.54 -9.65
N LEU A 47 -3.87 -9.21 -8.72
CA LEU A 47 -2.65 -8.47 -8.99
C LEU A 47 -1.57 -9.36 -9.63
N ASP A 48 -1.93 -10.24 -10.58
CA ASP A 48 -0.99 -11.13 -11.29
C ASP A 48 0.16 -10.36 -11.95
N LYS A 49 0.01 -9.04 -12.06
CA LYS A 49 1.08 -8.09 -12.26
C LYS A 49 0.93 -6.93 -11.28
N LEU A 50 1.65 -6.96 -10.16
CA LEU A 50 1.96 -5.81 -9.28
C LEU A 50 2.47 -4.57 -10.04
N VAL A 51 2.77 -4.72 -11.34
CA VAL A 51 3.19 -3.73 -12.33
C VAL A 51 2.03 -2.90 -12.90
N ALA A 52 0.76 -3.20 -12.58
CA ALA A 52 -0.34 -2.39 -13.09
C ALA A 52 -0.37 -1.01 -12.41
N LYS A 53 -0.07 0.04 -13.18
CA LYS A 53 -0.19 1.45 -12.80
C LYS A 53 -1.58 1.80 -12.23
N ILE A 54 -2.61 1.08 -12.66
CA ILE A 54 -4.02 1.28 -12.29
C ILE A 54 -4.55 0.00 -11.64
N ARG A 55 -5.20 0.13 -10.47
CA ARG A 55 -5.82 -0.97 -9.73
C ARG A 55 -7.27 -0.61 -9.43
N PRO A 56 -8.26 -1.21 -10.13
CA PRO A 56 -9.66 -0.86 -9.91
C PRO A 56 -10.16 -1.40 -8.57
N VAL A 57 -10.95 -0.59 -7.87
CA VAL A 57 -11.60 -0.99 -6.60
C VAL A 57 -12.66 -2.04 -6.88
N ALA A 58 -12.87 -2.98 -5.96
CA ALA A 58 -13.79 -4.10 -6.11
C ALA A 58 -15.23 -3.68 -6.48
N ASP A 59 -15.71 -2.57 -5.93
CA ASP A 59 -17.05 -2.01 -6.18
C ASP A 59 -17.19 -1.30 -7.55
N GLY A 60 -16.10 -1.16 -8.31
CA GLY A 60 -16.09 -0.49 -9.62
C GLY A 60 -16.30 1.03 -9.56
N THR A 61 -16.27 1.65 -8.38
CA THR A 61 -16.53 3.10 -8.23
C THR A 61 -15.34 3.97 -8.63
N GLY A 62 -14.14 3.37 -8.67
CA GLY A 62 -12.91 4.07 -8.97
C GLY A 62 -11.70 3.15 -9.05
N PHE A 63 -10.51 3.74 -9.00
CA PHE A 63 -9.25 3.02 -9.07
C PHE A 63 -8.13 3.72 -8.31
N TRP A 64 -7.20 2.91 -7.80
CA TRP A 64 -5.92 3.35 -7.29
C TRP A 64 -4.93 3.51 -8.44
N ASN A 65 -4.31 4.68 -8.56
CA ASN A 65 -3.28 4.97 -9.54
C ASN A 65 -1.93 5.20 -8.86
N TRP A 66 -0.95 4.37 -9.18
CA TRP A 66 0.43 4.55 -8.74
C TRP A 66 0.99 5.84 -9.37
N ASP A 67 1.64 6.67 -8.55
CA ASP A 67 2.25 7.92 -8.99
C ASP A 67 3.57 7.74 -9.75
N GLY A 68 4.07 6.50 -9.83
CA GLY A 68 5.35 6.18 -10.46
C GLY A 68 6.55 6.33 -9.52
N ASN A 69 6.34 6.80 -8.28
CA ASN A 69 7.39 7.00 -7.32
C ASN A 69 7.38 5.88 -6.28
N SER A 70 8.55 5.27 -6.14
CA SER A 70 8.84 4.27 -5.12
C SER A 70 10.12 4.68 -4.43
N LYS A 71 10.12 4.65 -3.09
CA LYS A 71 11.29 4.98 -2.28
C LYS A 71 11.72 3.74 -1.50
N PRO A 72 12.99 3.30 -1.61
CA PRO A 72 13.50 2.29 -0.69
C PRO A 72 13.44 2.85 0.72
N ILE A 73 13.05 2.00 1.66
CA ILE A 73 13.04 2.35 3.08
C ILE A 73 14.41 1.92 3.61
N SER A 74 15.26 2.86 4.00
CA SER A 74 16.53 2.52 4.66
C SER A 74 16.26 2.03 6.08
N SER A 75 16.81 0.89 6.48
CA SER A 75 16.80 0.51 7.90
C SER A 75 17.79 1.39 8.67
N SER A 76 17.36 2.03 9.75
CA SER A 76 18.31 2.47 10.77
C SER A 76 18.95 1.24 11.45
N GLN A 77 20.20 1.37 11.92
CA GLN A 77 20.90 0.26 12.61
C GLN A 77 20.12 -0.29 13.83
N GLN A 78 19.16 0.47 14.36
CA GLN A 78 18.35 0.12 15.52
C GLN A 78 17.38 -1.05 15.29
N TYR A 79 16.95 -1.30 14.05
CA TYR A 79 16.04 -2.41 13.73
C TYR A 79 16.75 -3.63 13.13
N TYR A 80 17.97 -3.43 12.63
CA TYR A 80 18.78 -4.47 11.98
C TYR A 80 19.10 -5.66 12.91
N TRP A 81 19.28 -5.41 14.21
CA TRP A 81 19.57 -6.47 15.20
C TRP A 81 18.33 -7.14 15.80
N LYS A 82 17.13 -6.61 15.56
CA LYS A 82 15.87 -7.21 16.06
C LYS A 82 15.25 -8.19 15.07
N SER A 83 15.53 -8.03 13.79
CA SER A 83 15.22 -9.04 12.79
C SER A 83 16.30 -10.12 12.84
N ASN A 84 15.98 -11.32 13.32
CA ASN A 84 16.75 -12.54 13.05
C ASN A 84 16.62 -12.95 11.56
N LEU A 85 16.64 -11.97 10.66
CA LEU A 85 16.58 -12.17 9.24
C LEU A 85 18.01 -12.52 8.80
N ASP A 86 18.27 -13.80 8.56
CA ASP A 86 19.50 -14.29 7.91
C ASP A 86 19.69 -13.70 6.50
N THR A 87 18.66 -13.02 5.98
CA THR A 87 18.59 -12.43 4.65
C THR A 87 18.37 -10.93 4.77
N ALA A 88 19.13 -10.13 4.00
CA ALA A 88 18.90 -8.70 3.92
C ALA A 88 17.44 -8.41 3.51
N PHE A 89 16.63 -7.97 4.47
CA PHE A 89 15.27 -7.54 4.21
C PHE A 89 15.33 -6.11 3.67
N SER A 90 14.86 -5.91 2.45
CA SER A 90 14.66 -4.59 1.86
C SER A 90 13.17 -4.36 1.64
N ALA A 91 12.73 -3.13 1.85
CA ALA A 91 11.35 -2.74 1.66
C ALA A 91 11.25 -1.47 0.81
N ILE A 92 10.17 -1.38 0.04
CA ILE A 92 9.87 -0.24 -0.82
C ILE A 92 8.54 0.36 -0.38
N LYS A 93 8.50 1.69 -0.33
CA LYS A 93 7.29 2.48 -0.13
C LYS A 93 6.84 3.06 -1.46
N SER A 94 5.58 2.81 -1.85
CA SER A 94 4.94 3.38 -3.03
C SER A 94 3.69 4.16 -2.66
N THR A 95 3.36 5.20 -3.43
CA THR A 95 2.14 6.00 -3.21
C THR A 95 1.11 5.73 -4.30
N LEU A 96 -0.11 5.37 -3.90
CA LEU A 96 -1.25 5.24 -4.78
C LEU A 96 -2.26 6.33 -4.47
N ASN A 97 -2.76 6.99 -5.51
CA ASN A 97 -3.80 8.01 -5.38
C ASN A 97 -5.13 7.43 -5.84
N TYR A 98 -6.22 7.70 -5.12
CA TYR A 98 -7.54 7.24 -5.52
C TYR A 98 -8.20 8.21 -6.51
N PHE A 99 -8.71 7.65 -7.61
CA PHE A 99 -9.49 8.35 -8.61
C PHE A 99 -10.91 7.79 -8.65
N ARG A 100 -11.89 8.68 -8.66
CA ARG A 100 -13.30 8.34 -8.84
C ARG A 100 -13.66 8.31 -10.32
N GLY A 101 -14.43 7.30 -10.72
CA GLY A 101 -14.85 7.08 -12.10
C GLY A 101 -13.98 6.05 -12.83
N GLN A 102 -14.37 5.75 -14.06
CA GLN A 102 -13.69 4.72 -14.85
C GLN A 102 -12.42 5.27 -15.52
N PRO A 103 -11.35 4.47 -15.64
CA PRO A 103 -10.20 4.85 -16.44
C PRO A 103 -10.65 4.99 -17.90
N SER A 104 -10.69 6.23 -18.42
CA SER A 104 -11.08 6.45 -19.82
C SER A 104 -9.94 6.07 -20.76
N PRO A 105 -10.22 5.34 -21.86
CA PRO A 105 -9.30 5.28 -22.98
C PRO A 105 -9.05 6.69 -23.51
N ILE A 106 -7.78 7.03 -23.76
CA ILE A 106 -7.31 8.35 -24.24
C ILE A 106 -8.07 8.84 -25.49
N THR A 107 -8.73 7.94 -26.22
CA THR A 107 -9.42 8.19 -27.49
C THR A 107 -10.90 8.59 -27.37
N SER A 108 -11.54 8.56 -26.19
CA SER A 108 -12.96 8.95 -26.08
C SER A 108 -13.11 10.43 -25.74
N MET A 109 -13.42 11.25 -26.75
CA MET A 109 -13.75 12.67 -26.59
C MET A 109 -15.03 12.93 -25.75
N THR A 110 -15.81 11.89 -25.44
CA THR A 110 -17.11 11.99 -24.76
C THR A 110 -17.11 11.45 -23.32
N SER A 111 -16.02 10.82 -22.86
CA SER A 111 -15.95 10.24 -21.52
C SER A 111 -15.51 11.28 -20.50
N LYS A 112 -16.28 11.47 -19.42
CA LYS A 112 -15.87 12.32 -18.28
C LYS A 112 -14.55 11.80 -17.72
N LYS A 113 -13.54 12.68 -17.67
CA LYS A 113 -12.23 12.35 -17.09
C LYS A 113 -12.40 11.90 -15.63
N PRO A 114 -11.67 10.85 -15.19
CA PRO A 114 -11.71 10.44 -13.80
C PRO A 114 -11.17 11.55 -12.89
N LYS A 115 -11.82 11.76 -11.75
CA LYS A 115 -11.47 12.82 -10.80
C LYS A 115 -10.54 12.29 -9.72
N LYS A 116 -9.39 12.92 -9.53
CA LYS A 116 -8.51 12.62 -8.39
C LYS A 116 -9.23 12.99 -7.11
N THR A 117 -9.15 12.14 -6.10
CA THR A 117 -9.72 12.40 -4.78
C THR A 117 -8.64 12.76 -3.77
N HIS A 118 -9.06 13.15 -2.56
CA HIS A 118 -8.17 13.35 -1.43
C HIS A 118 -7.73 12.05 -0.75
N TRP A 119 -8.00 10.87 -1.30
CA TRP A 119 -7.56 9.61 -0.70
C TRP A 119 -6.27 9.13 -1.34
N ALA A 120 -5.30 8.77 -0.50
CA ALA A 120 -4.03 8.19 -0.91
C ALA A 120 -3.72 6.97 -0.05
N MET A 121 -3.01 6.00 -0.62
CA MET A 121 -2.50 4.83 0.08
C MET A 121 -0.98 4.82 -0.03
N GLU A 122 -0.31 4.70 1.11
CA GLU A 122 1.09 4.30 1.13
C GLU A 122 1.14 2.78 1.22
N GLN A 123 1.70 2.15 0.20
CA GLN A 123 1.93 0.71 0.17
C GLN A 123 3.39 0.42 0.54
N TYR A 124 3.57 -0.55 1.42
CA TYR A 124 4.86 -1.08 1.84
C TYR A 124 4.96 -2.51 1.31
N ASP A 125 5.95 -2.73 0.47
CA ASP A 125 6.22 -4.03 -0.18
C ASP A 125 7.62 -4.52 0.21
N VAL A 126 7.81 -5.83 0.23
CA VAL A 126 9.13 -6.43 0.34
C VAL A 126 9.78 -6.36 -1.04
N ASP A 127 10.98 -5.81 -1.09
CA ASP A 127 11.78 -5.73 -2.31
C ASP A 127 12.35 -7.13 -2.63
N SER A 128 11.48 -7.97 -3.22
CA SER A 128 11.70 -9.40 -3.29
C SER A 128 12.41 -9.79 -4.60
N ASN A 129 13.72 -10.01 -4.53
CA ASN A 129 14.36 -11.06 -5.33
C ASN A 129 14.16 -12.46 -4.71
N GLN A 130 13.56 -12.55 -3.52
CA GLN A 130 13.24 -13.81 -2.86
C GLN A 130 11.74 -14.07 -2.85
N VAL A 131 11.39 -15.21 -3.45
CA VAL A 131 10.05 -15.74 -3.65
C VAL A 131 9.40 -16.05 -2.30
N ALA A 132 8.78 -15.07 -1.66
CA ALA A 132 7.76 -15.36 -0.65
C ALA A 132 6.54 -15.94 -1.40
N LYS A 133 6.17 -17.18 -1.06
CA LYS A 133 5.05 -17.92 -1.68
C LYS A 133 3.71 -17.18 -1.54
N ASP A 134 3.60 -16.29 -0.57
CA ASP A 134 2.45 -15.43 -0.35
C ASP A 134 2.90 -13.96 -0.33
N LYS A 135 2.64 -13.22 -1.41
CA LYS A 135 2.96 -11.79 -1.48
C LYS A 135 2.01 -11.02 -0.56
N CYS A 136 2.50 -10.64 0.61
CA CYS A 136 1.81 -9.73 1.51
C CYS A 136 2.35 -8.30 1.34
N VAL A 137 1.46 -7.31 1.41
CA VAL A 137 1.81 -5.89 1.47
C VAL A 137 1.09 -5.24 2.64
N ILE A 138 1.63 -4.14 3.17
CA ILE A 138 0.90 -3.29 4.12
C ILE A 138 0.41 -2.05 3.38
N GLY A 139 -0.89 -1.76 3.48
CA GLY A 139 -1.49 -0.51 2.98
C GLY A 139 -1.85 0.43 4.12
N ARG A 140 -1.28 1.63 4.14
CA ARG A 140 -1.67 2.71 5.05
C ARG A 140 -2.50 3.74 4.30
N LEU A 141 -3.81 3.74 4.53
CA LEU A 141 -4.74 4.70 3.96
C LEU A 141 -4.58 6.07 4.66
N LYS A 142 -4.48 7.13 3.87
CA LYS A 142 -4.36 8.51 4.34
C LYS A 142 -5.28 9.43 3.55
N ARG A 143 -5.72 10.50 4.22
CA ARG A 143 -6.29 11.66 3.55
C ARG A 143 -5.13 12.52 3.04
N GLY A 144 -4.95 12.55 1.73
CA GLY A 144 -4.09 13.48 1.00
C GLY A 144 -4.71 14.87 0.84
N GLU A 145 -4.15 15.63 -0.10
CA GLU A 145 -4.55 17.01 -0.36
C GLU A 145 -5.99 17.13 -0.88
N VAL A 146 -6.62 18.25 -0.55
CA VAL A 146 -7.89 18.63 -1.16
C VAL A 146 -7.56 19.15 -2.55
N TYR A 147 -8.08 18.49 -3.57
CA TYR A 147 -8.04 18.98 -4.94
C TYR A 147 -9.30 19.80 -5.16
N ASP A 148 -9.16 21.06 -5.57
CA ASP A 148 -10.29 21.90 -5.92
C ASP A 148 -11.09 21.21 -7.03
N ASP A 149 -12.40 21.10 -6.82
CA ASP A 149 -13.32 20.69 -7.88
C ASP A 149 -13.37 21.89 -8.84
N ASP A 150 -12.89 21.71 -10.07
CA ASP A 150 -13.05 22.72 -11.13
C ASP A 150 -14.51 23.17 -11.12
N GLY A 151 -14.70 24.47 -10.89
CA GLY A 151 -16.00 25.11 -10.66
C GLY A 151 -17.06 24.64 -11.63
N ALA A 152 -18.24 24.37 -11.07
CA ALA A 152 -19.47 24.07 -11.79
C ALA A 152 -19.81 25.16 -12.82
#